data_AF-A0AAD5DVZ8-F1
#
_entry.id   AF-A0AAD5DVZ8-F1
#
_cell.length_a   1.000
_cell.length_b   1.000
_cell.length_c   1.000
_cell.angle_alpha   90.00
_cell.angle_beta   90.00
_cell.angle_gamma   90.00
#
_symmetry.space_group_name_H-M   'P 1'
#
loop_
_entity.id
_entity.type
_entity.pdbx_description
1 polymer ?
#
loop_
_entity_poly.entity_id
_entity_poly.type
_entity_poly.pdbx_seq_one_letter_code
_entity_poly.pdbx_strand_id
1 'polypeptide(L)'
;MMQRAALAALLLLAACVPRALAQDNTCLQYDPNCAPGACNVDAPEFCDTCKTVGTVQWVFGDDGLCRAPVCTDQWELGCQDCNPTKPMQCATCLDPGAKVDASGACVSTNDCTADPTQGCATCDPSNIWNCLTCTDPTHIVNDVGYCVAPTGTCLADANKGCATCSDTEPLKCATCTNPTYVVNAAGSCEPPAPEVTCLTDTSKGCRTCQAAPDQLKCATCVNAAYVINAAGVCVAPPPAVDCKTDAAKGCATCQAAPNQLFCATCATAGWIVNAAGSCEAPTPVVDCKSDPTKGCATCQAAPNALKCATCTTAGYLVNDDGVCTPPAVENCLSDPAKACATCQAAPNALNCATCATAGWTVNAAGVCVAPSGGVPCPRRSYSWRRRRDPYAKCSLCNTEGACISCRDPNWVVDAATGKCRSKTCLERDPLCTSCKGWRRGCSACKAGYAVDWRTKRCVAAGSVTVPCTTSDPNCAQCNWSNQCTKCKTWGMRVDPTIGKCVAQTPNQTPCTTSDPNCARCNWNNQCMQCKWGTYLDASKKCVARNNNACLATVANCQAW
;
A
#
# COMPACT_ATOMS: atom_id res chain seq x y z
N MET A 1 -77.59 -14.53 -34.99
CA MET A 1 -78.44 -13.76 -35.90
C MET A 1 -79.03 -12.59 -35.12
N MET A 2 -78.76 -11.36 -35.59
CA MET A 2 -79.49 -10.07 -35.40
C MET A 2 -79.99 -9.67 -33.99
N GLN A 3 -80.07 -8.40 -33.56
CA GLN A 3 -79.44 -7.10 -33.83
C GLN A 3 -80.15 -6.14 -32.83
N ARG A 4 -79.49 -5.04 -32.43
CA ARG A 4 -80.05 -3.77 -31.86
C ARG A 4 -80.48 -3.79 -30.38
N ALA A 5 -79.85 -3.04 -29.47
CA ALA A 5 -79.69 -1.58 -29.29
C ALA A 5 -80.74 -1.02 -28.30
N ALA A 6 -80.28 -0.43 -27.18
CA ALA A 6 -80.92 0.72 -26.51
C ALA A 6 -79.99 1.33 -25.45
N LEU A 7 -79.79 2.65 -25.58
CA LEU A 7 -79.16 3.56 -24.63
C LEU A 7 -80.02 3.79 -23.38
N ALA A 8 -79.37 3.99 -22.23
CA ALA A 8 -79.78 4.92 -21.17
C ALA A 8 -78.51 5.29 -20.34
N ALA A 9 -77.93 6.46 -20.56
CA ALA A 9 -78.16 7.68 -19.78
C ALA A 9 -77.71 7.57 -18.31
N LEU A 10 -76.48 8.04 -18.01
CA LEU A 10 -76.13 8.48 -16.66
C LEU A 10 -75.34 9.80 -16.72
N LEU A 11 -75.94 10.82 -16.11
CA LEU A 11 -75.40 12.16 -15.93
C LEU A 11 -74.24 12.16 -14.92
N LEU A 12 -73.21 12.92 -15.32
CA LEU A 12 -72.31 13.79 -14.54
C LEU A 12 -72.54 13.90 -13.03
N LEU A 13 -71.50 13.55 -12.26
CA LEU A 13 -71.06 14.32 -11.09
C LEU A 13 -69.52 14.31 -11.06
N ALA A 14 -68.97 15.52 -11.16
CA ALA A 14 -67.55 15.81 -11.17
C ALA A 14 -66.92 15.52 -9.81
N ALA A 15 -65.82 14.76 -9.81
CA ALA A 15 -64.86 14.72 -8.71
C ALA A 15 -63.52 15.26 -9.21
N CYS A 16 -63.04 16.32 -8.57
CA CYS A 16 -61.71 16.89 -8.75
C CYS A 16 -60.64 15.81 -8.57
N VAL A 17 -59.92 15.49 -9.64
CA VAL A 17 -58.63 14.81 -9.55
C VAL A 17 -57.57 15.91 -9.47
N PRO A 18 -56.78 16.01 -8.37
CA PRO A 18 -55.64 16.90 -8.37
C PRO A 18 -54.65 16.39 -9.42
N ARG A 19 -54.32 17.25 -10.40
CA ARG A 19 -53.16 17.10 -11.26
C ARG A 19 -51.94 16.93 -10.36
N ALA A 20 -51.29 15.76 -10.41
CA ALA A 20 -49.92 15.63 -9.94
C ALA A 20 -49.06 16.57 -10.79
N LEU A 21 -48.63 17.67 -10.18
CA LEU A 21 -47.55 18.51 -10.71
C LEU A 21 -46.34 17.60 -10.91
N ALA A 22 -45.81 17.56 -12.13
CA ALA A 22 -44.47 17.05 -12.35
C ALA A 22 -43.53 17.89 -11.48
N GLN A 23 -43.03 17.32 -10.39
CA GLN A 23 -41.95 17.92 -9.61
C GLN A 23 -40.74 18.05 -10.53
N ASP A 24 -40.26 19.26 -10.72
CA ASP A 24 -38.98 19.52 -11.36
C ASP A 24 -37.89 18.77 -10.57
N ASN A 25 -37.21 17.83 -11.23
CA ASN A 25 -36.14 17.00 -10.68
C ASN A 25 -34.83 17.79 -10.49
N THR A 26 -34.89 19.03 -10.00
CA THR A 26 -33.70 19.88 -9.79
C THR A 26 -32.72 19.25 -8.82
N CYS A 27 -33.18 18.54 -7.78
CA CYS A 27 -32.28 17.91 -6.80
C CYS A 27 -31.42 16.80 -7.42
N LEU A 28 -31.95 16.01 -8.37
CA LEU A 28 -31.19 14.95 -9.06
C LEU A 28 -30.07 15.50 -9.96
N GLN A 29 -30.16 16.78 -10.35
CA GLN A 29 -29.12 17.46 -11.09
C GLN A 29 -27.94 17.88 -10.20
N TYR A 30 -28.20 18.12 -8.90
CA TYR A 30 -27.19 18.46 -7.90
C TYR A 30 -26.65 17.23 -7.14
N ASP A 31 -27.50 16.23 -6.88
CA ASP A 31 -27.12 14.94 -6.30
C ASP A 31 -27.85 13.77 -6.99
N PRO A 32 -27.18 13.05 -7.92
CA PRO A 32 -27.76 11.89 -8.61
C PRO A 32 -27.97 10.67 -7.69
N ASN A 33 -27.73 10.82 -6.38
CA ASN A 33 -27.90 9.77 -5.39
C ASN A 33 -29.11 9.96 -4.47
N CYS A 34 -29.96 10.97 -4.71
CA CYS A 34 -31.25 11.06 -4.05
C CYS A 34 -32.14 9.86 -4.42
N ALA A 35 -32.96 9.39 -3.47
CA ALA A 35 -34.02 8.45 -3.78
C ALA A 35 -35.07 9.12 -4.69
N PRO A 36 -35.69 8.39 -5.64
CA PRO A 36 -36.73 8.96 -6.50
C PRO A 36 -37.87 9.58 -5.68
N GLY A 37 -38.18 10.86 -5.94
CA GLY A 37 -39.23 11.60 -5.23
C GLY A 37 -38.85 12.11 -3.84
N ALA A 38 -37.59 11.98 -3.42
CA ALA A 38 -37.10 12.42 -2.11
C ALA A 38 -36.33 13.75 -2.17
N CYS A 39 -36.69 14.68 -3.06
CA CYS A 39 -36.15 16.04 -3.02
C CYS A 39 -36.79 16.79 -1.86
N ASN A 40 -35.98 17.51 -1.08
CA ASN A 40 -36.48 18.34 0.01
C ASN A 40 -37.34 19.48 -0.55
N VAL A 41 -38.58 19.58 -0.07
CA VAL A 41 -39.60 20.49 -0.63
C VAL A 41 -39.30 21.96 -0.30
N ASP A 42 -38.59 22.19 0.80
CA ASP A 42 -38.23 23.52 1.29
C ASP A 42 -36.83 23.97 0.83
N ALA A 43 -35.98 23.03 0.38
CA ALA A 43 -34.63 23.28 -0.13
C ALA A 43 -34.31 22.33 -1.31
N PRO A 44 -34.73 22.67 -2.55
CA PRO A 44 -34.77 21.76 -3.70
C PRO A 44 -33.41 21.32 -4.23
N GLU A 45 -32.30 21.82 -3.68
CA GLU A 45 -30.93 21.35 -3.91
C GLU A 45 -30.49 20.20 -2.99
N PHE A 46 -31.28 19.81 -1.98
CA PHE A 46 -30.94 18.73 -1.03
C PHE A 46 -31.92 17.55 -1.11
N CYS A 47 -31.45 16.34 -0.75
CA CYS A 47 -32.30 15.16 -0.63
C CYS A 47 -32.88 15.03 0.80
N ASP A 48 -34.12 14.58 0.94
CA ASP A 48 -34.70 14.11 2.22
C ASP A 48 -34.37 12.64 2.49
N THR A 49 -34.08 11.87 1.45
CA THR A 49 -33.69 10.45 1.59
C THR A 49 -32.73 10.03 0.48
N CYS A 50 -31.66 9.33 0.87
CA CYS A 50 -30.68 8.77 -0.05
C CYS A 50 -31.14 7.44 -0.65
N LYS A 51 -30.70 7.13 -1.89
CA LYS A 51 -31.04 5.87 -2.55
C LYS A 51 -30.44 4.64 -1.84
N THR A 52 -31.11 3.51 -1.97
CA THR A 52 -30.59 2.21 -1.57
C THR A 52 -30.05 1.50 -2.81
N VAL A 53 -28.83 0.98 -2.75
CA VAL A 53 -28.22 0.19 -3.83
C VAL A 53 -27.94 -1.21 -3.28
N GLY A 54 -28.66 -2.22 -3.77
CA GLY A 54 -28.64 -3.57 -3.21
C GLY A 54 -29.22 -3.60 -1.78
N THR A 55 -28.47 -4.13 -0.82
CA THR A 55 -28.82 -4.14 0.61
C THR A 55 -28.28 -2.93 1.38
N VAL A 56 -27.59 -2.01 0.70
CA VAL A 56 -26.85 -0.92 1.35
C VAL A 56 -27.61 0.40 1.20
N GLN A 57 -28.02 0.97 2.33
CA GLN A 57 -28.63 2.29 2.41
C GLN A 57 -27.54 3.36 2.44
N TRP A 58 -27.59 4.30 1.51
CA TRP A 58 -26.68 5.45 1.49
C TRP A 58 -27.05 6.43 2.63
N VAL A 59 -26.06 7.15 3.15
CA VAL A 59 -26.20 8.07 4.28
C VAL A 59 -25.82 9.49 3.89
N PHE A 60 -26.37 10.48 4.60
CA PHE A 60 -26.01 11.88 4.41
C PHE A 60 -24.59 12.14 4.91
N GLY A 61 -23.76 12.77 4.06
CA GLY A 61 -22.49 13.35 4.47
C GLY A 61 -22.68 14.67 5.22
N ASP A 62 -21.60 15.15 5.85
CA ASP A 62 -21.59 16.45 6.57
C ASP A 62 -21.91 17.65 5.65
N ASP A 63 -21.81 17.46 4.33
CA ASP A 63 -22.16 18.43 3.29
C ASP A 63 -23.62 18.33 2.81
N GLY A 64 -24.42 17.45 3.41
CA GLY A 64 -25.83 17.25 3.06
C GLY A 64 -26.06 16.41 1.79
N LEU A 65 -24.98 15.86 1.19
CA LEU A 65 -25.05 15.00 0.01
C LEU A 65 -25.12 13.52 0.38
N CYS A 66 -25.80 12.73 -0.44
CA CYS A 66 -25.96 11.30 -0.27
C CYS A 66 -24.71 10.53 -0.69
N ARG A 67 -24.14 9.76 0.25
CA ARG A 67 -22.90 8.99 0.06
C ARG A 67 -23.10 7.54 0.48
N ALA A 68 -22.41 6.61 -0.19
CA ALA A 68 -22.37 5.22 0.26
C ALA A 68 -21.78 5.16 1.68
N PRO A 69 -22.28 4.29 2.58
CA PRO A 69 -21.68 4.11 3.89
C PRO A 69 -20.23 3.67 3.71
N VAL A 70 -19.34 4.46 4.31
CA VAL A 70 -17.91 4.52 4.00
C VAL A 70 -17.20 3.22 4.38
N CYS A 71 -16.27 2.75 3.53
CA CYS A 71 -15.20 1.82 3.92
C CYS A 71 -14.41 2.47 5.09
N THR A 72 -14.62 1.98 6.31
CA THR A 72 -14.13 2.43 7.63
C THR A 72 -13.18 3.64 7.74
N ASP A 73 -13.56 4.51 8.66
CA ASP A 73 -13.03 5.73 9.25
C ASP A 73 -11.60 5.71 9.87
N GLN A 74 -10.74 4.73 9.52
CA GLN A 74 -9.30 4.82 9.82
C GLN A 74 -8.55 5.52 8.68
N TRP A 75 -8.53 6.86 8.75
CA TRP A 75 -7.66 7.69 7.94
C TRP A 75 -6.19 7.56 8.37
N GLU A 76 -5.37 6.93 7.53
CA GLU A 76 -4.09 7.53 7.09
C GLU A 76 -3.80 7.35 5.58
N LEU A 77 -4.48 6.47 4.81
CA LEU A 77 -4.00 6.08 3.47
C LEU A 77 -5.00 6.08 2.29
N GLY A 78 -6.21 6.59 2.49
CA GLY A 78 -7.11 7.05 1.41
C GLY A 78 -7.53 6.00 0.38
N CYS A 79 -8.70 5.42 0.55
CA CYS A 79 -9.40 4.64 -0.48
C CYS A 79 -9.96 5.59 -1.56
N GLN A 80 -9.73 5.31 -2.86
CA GLN A 80 -10.36 6.06 -3.95
C GLN A 80 -11.71 5.45 -4.33
N ASP A 81 -11.76 4.13 -4.54
CA ASP A 81 -12.98 3.37 -4.79
C ASP A 81 -13.09 2.17 -3.84
N CYS A 82 -14.31 1.84 -3.41
CA CYS A 82 -14.58 0.63 -2.62
C CYS A 82 -14.84 -0.58 -3.55
N ASN A 83 -14.42 -1.76 -3.13
CA ASN A 83 -14.64 -2.99 -3.88
C ASN A 83 -16.14 -3.33 -3.92
N PRO A 84 -16.77 -3.42 -5.11
CA PRO A 84 -18.22 -3.61 -5.24
C PRO A 84 -18.71 -4.97 -4.72
N THR A 85 -17.80 -5.96 -4.59
CA THR A 85 -18.13 -7.29 -4.05
C THR A 85 -17.78 -7.42 -2.56
N LYS A 86 -16.97 -6.50 -2.03
CA LYS A 86 -16.50 -6.50 -0.64
C LYS A 86 -16.51 -5.06 -0.11
N PRO A 87 -17.68 -4.54 0.32
CA PRO A 87 -17.89 -3.12 0.59
C PRO A 87 -17.12 -2.54 1.79
N MET A 88 -16.27 -3.34 2.45
CA MET A 88 -15.33 -2.90 3.49
C MET A 88 -13.87 -2.90 3.02
N GLN A 89 -13.59 -3.20 1.74
CA GLN A 89 -12.25 -3.26 1.16
C GLN A 89 -12.09 -2.21 0.06
N CYS A 90 -10.88 -1.67 -0.08
CA CYS A 90 -10.53 -0.79 -1.18
C CYS A 90 -10.36 -1.56 -2.49
N ALA A 91 -10.82 -0.96 -3.58
CA ALA A 91 -10.54 -1.40 -4.94
C ALA A 91 -9.33 -0.65 -5.51
N THR A 92 -9.23 0.64 -5.21
CA THR A 92 -8.15 1.53 -5.66
C THR A 92 -7.77 2.50 -4.55
N CYS A 93 -6.48 2.86 -4.50
CA CYS A 93 -5.96 3.82 -3.53
C CYS A 93 -5.89 5.23 -4.10
N LEU A 94 -6.13 6.21 -3.24
CA LEU A 94 -6.12 7.64 -3.55
C LEU A 94 -4.69 8.17 -3.76
N ASP A 95 -3.70 7.50 -3.17
CA ASP A 95 -2.28 7.75 -3.47
C ASP A 95 -1.84 6.83 -4.63
N PRO A 96 -1.38 7.38 -5.77
CA PRO A 96 -0.89 6.56 -6.88
C PRO A 96 0.37 5.75 -6.55
N GLY A 97 1.05 6.06 -5.44
CA GLY A 97 2.13 5.25 -4.87
C GLY A 97 1.69 4.30 -3.75
N ALA A 98 0.39 4.08 -3.53
CA ALA A 98 -0.11 3.10 -2.57
C ALA A 98 -0.77 1.93 -3.28
N LYS A 99 -0.69 0.74 -2.69
CA LYS A 99 -1.42 -0.46 -3.15
C LYS A 99 -2.41 -0.92 -2.08
N VAL A 100 -3.45 -1.60 -2.52
CA VAL A 100 -4.38 -2.29 -1.63
C VAL A 100 -3.71 -3.59 -1.18
N ASP A 101 -3.51 -3.74 0.12
CA ASP A 101 -2.95 -4.96 0.72
C ASP A 101 -3.97 -6.11 0.70
N ALA A 102 -3.56 -7.28 1.21
CA ALA A 102 -4.42 -8.46 1.29
C ALA A 102 -5.63 -8.27 2.23
N SER A 103 -5.57 -7.32 3.16
CA SER A 103 -6.68 -6.99 4.07
C SER A 103 -7.74 -6.09 3.40
N GLY A 104 -7.40 -5.47 2.27
CA GLY A 104 -8.24 -4.51 1.58
C GLY A 104 -7.97 -3.07 2.01
N ALA A 105 -6.86 -2.80 2.71
CA ALA A 105 -6.45 -1.46 3.13
C ALA A 105 -5.42 -0.88 2.16
N CYS A 106 -5.45 0.43 1.94
CA CYS A 106 -4.40 1.11 1.18
C CYS A 106 -3.17 1.29 2.05
N VAL A 107 -2.01 0.83 1.58
CA VAL A 107 -0.71 1.00 2.25
C VAL A 107 0.20 1.89 1.40
N SER A 108 0.71 3.01 1.94
CA SER A 108 1.71 3.83 1.24
C SER A 108 3.10 3.42 1.69
N THR A 109 3.87 2.84 0.79
CA THR A 109 5.26 2.52 1.13
C THR A 109 6.09 2.46 -0.14
N ASN A 110 6.93 3.47 -0.40
CA ASN A 110 8.06 3.32 -1.33
C ASN A 110 9.13 2.33 -0.78
N ASP A 111 8.73 1.39 0.08
CA ASP A 111 9.60 0.56 0.90
C ASP A 111 8.85 -0.72 1.29
N CYS A 112 9.15 -1.83 0.62
CA CYS A 112 8.65 -3.16 0.95
C CYS A 112 8.88 -3.58 2.43
N THR A 113 9.80 -2.91 3.16
CA THR A 113 10.04 -3.22 4.59
C THR A 113 9.02 -2.59 5.54
N ALA A 114 8.23 -1.63 5.06
CA ALA A 114 7.28 -0.89 5.89
C ALA A 114 5.89 -1.56 5.98
N ASP A 115 5.62 -2.60 5.18
CA ASP A 115 4.47 -3.49 5.37
C ASP A 115 4.87 -4.68 6.26
N PRO A 116 4.48 -4.71 7.55
CA PRO A 116 4.81 -5.82 8.44
C PRO A 116 4.15 -7.14 8.02
N THR A 117 3.16 -7.12 7.13
CA THR A 117 2.54 -8.32 6.56
C THR A 117 3.32 -8.89 5.37
N GLN A 118 4.16 -8.08 4.71
CA GLN A 118 5.08 -8.54 3.67
C GLN A 118 6.32 -9.24 4.25
N GLY A 119 6.74 -8.91 5.47
CA GLY A 119 7.85 -9.57 6.17
C GLY A 119 9.24 -9.34 5.55
N CYS A 120 9.40 -8.34 4.66
CA CYS A 120 10.67 -8.10 3.97
C CYS A 120 11.75 -7.53 4.90
N ALA A 121 12.98 -8.04 4.79
CA ALA A 121 14.18 -7.45 5.38
C ALA A 121 14.87 -6.45 4.44
N THR A 122 14.84 -6.71 3.13
CA THR A 122 15.34 -5.80 2.09
C THR A 122 14.44 -5.85 0.86
N CYS A 123 14.47 -4.79 0.04
CA CYS A 123 13.65 -4.67 -1.16
C CYS A 123 14.44 -4.94 -2.44
N ASP A 124 13.74 -5.46 -3.46
CA ASP A 124 14.29 -5.61 -4.80
C ASP A 124 14.52 -4.21 -5.41
N PRO A 125 15.76 -3.85 -5.80
CA PRO A 125 16.06 -2.55 -6.38
C PRO A 125 15.38 -2.32 -7.73
N SER A 126 15.00 -3.39 -8.44
CA SER A 126 14.29 -3.32 -9.72
C SER A 126 12.78 -3.14 -9.54
N ASN A 127 12.27 -3.54 -8.37
CA ASN A 127 10.87 -3.42 -8.01
C ASN A 127 10.76 -3.26 -6.49
N ILE A 128 10.80 -2.01 -6.04
CA ILE A 128 10.79 -1.62 -4.61
C ILE A 128 9.57 -2.12 -3.81
N TRP A 129 8.60 -2.74 -4.50
CA TRP A 129 7.40 -3.35 -3.94
C TRP A 129 7.56 -4.84 -3.58
N ASN A 130 8.64 -5.49 -4.03
CA ASN A 130 8.90 -6.90 -3.80
C ASN A 130 10.01 -7.07 -2.76
N CYS A 131 9.86 -8.02 -1.84
CA CYS A 131 10.95 -8.44 -0.98
C CYS A 131 12.11 -9.00 -1.82
N LEU A 132 13.33 -8.58 -1.53
CA LEU A 132 14.54 -9.28 -1.98
C LEU A 132 14.96 -10.34 -0.95
N THR A 133 14.82 -10.02 0.33
CA THR A 133 15.08 -10.95 1.45
C THR A 133 14.01 -10.84 2.53
N CYS A 134 13.85 -11.91 3.32
CA CYS A 134 12.86 -11.99 4.40
C CYS A 134 13.47 -11.70 5.78
N THR A 135 12.68 -11.10 6.66
CA THR A 135 13.06 -10.82 8.07
C THR A 135 13.19 -12.11 8.87
N ASP A 136 12.31 -13.08 8.60
CA ASP A 136 12.45 -14.44 9.11
C ASP A 136 13.23 -15.28 8.08
N PRO A 137 14.42 -15.81 8.43
CA PRO A 137 15.24 -16.61 7.51
C PRO A 137 14.58 -17.96 7.13
N THR A 138 13.50 -18.36 7.80
CA THR A 138 12.72 -19.56 7.45
C THR A 138 11.65 -19.31 6.39
N HIS A 139 11.38 -18.04 6.04
CA HIS A 139 10.40 -17.66 5.03
C HIS A 139 11.03 -17.44 3.65
N ILE A 140 10.26 -17.64 2.59
CA ILE A 140 10.69 -17.44 1.20
C ILE A 140 9.85 -16.35 0.52
N VAL A 141 10.45 -15.62 -0.42
CA VAL A 141 9.73 -14.64 -1.25
C VAL A 141 8.93 -15.40 -2.33
N ASN A 142 7.61 -15.23 -2.37
CA ASN A 142 6.76 -15.82 -3.40
C ASN A 142 6.78 -15.01 -4.73
N ASP A 143 6.12 -15.52 -5.76
CA ASP A 143 6.04 -14.89 -7.10
C ASP A 143 5.39 -13.49 -7.11
N VAL A 144 4.73 -13.10 -6.02
CA VAL A 144 4.06 -11.79 -5.84
C VAL A 144 4.95 -10.83 -5.02
N GLY A 145 6.12 -11.27 -4.56
CA GLY A 145 7.08 -10.46 -3.82
C GLY A 145 6.87 -10.41 -2.30
N TYR A 146 6.14 -11.36 -1.69
CA TYR A 146 5.85 -11.40 -0.25
C TYR A 146 6.63 -12.53 0.45
N CYS A 147 7.10 -12.29 1.68
CA CYS A 147 7.67 -13.35 2.52
C CYS A 147 6.58 -14.20 3.13
N VAL A 148 6.51 -15.45 2.68
CA VAL A 148 5.56 -16.43 3.18
C VAL A 148 6.30 -17.55 3.88
N ALA A 149 5.70 -18.08 4.95
CA ALA A 149 6.16 -19.33 5.52
C ALA A 149 6.13 -20.37 4.40
N PRO A 150 7.10 -21.30 4.32
CA PRO A 150 7.02 -22.41 3.40
C PRO A 150 5.81 -23.27 3.81
N THR A 151 4.63 -22.93 3.32
CA THR A 151 3.48 -23.83 3.35
C THR A 151 3.92 -25.00 2.50
N GLY A 152 4.02 -26.20 3.08
CA GLY A 152 4.57 -27.43 2.53
C GLY A 152 3.86 -27.98 1.29
N THR A 153 3.41 -27.12 0.40
CA THR A 153 3.04 -27.40 -0.98
C THR A 153 4.12 -26.75 -1.85
N CYS A 154 5.08 -27.55 -2.29
CA CYS A 154 5.82 -27.26 -3.51
C CYS A 154 4.81 -26.72 -4.55
N LEU A 155 5.09 -25.62 -5.26
CA LEU A 155 4.30 -25.21 -6.42
C LEU A 155 4.22 -26.45 -7.31
N ALA A 156 3.06 -27.11 -7.28
CA ALA A 156 2.86 -28.40 -7.88
C ALA A 156 2.85 -28.19 -9.39
N ASP A 157 4.03 -28.19 -10.00
CA ASP A 157 4.12 -28.62 -11.37
C ASP A 157 3.79 -30.12 -11.35
N ALA A 158 2.53 -30.44 -11.66
CA ALA A 158 2.04 -31.81 -11.73
C ALA A 158 2.90 -32.70 -12.65
N ASN A 159 3.75 -32.09 -13.49
CA ASN A 159 4.68 -32.79 -14.37
C ASN A 159 5.96 -33.30 -13.67
N LYS A 160 6.24 -32.90 -12.41
CA LYS A 160 7.50 -33.26 -11.71
C LYS A 160 7.42 -34.46 -10.75
N GLY A 161 6.23 -35.01 -10.47
CA GLY A 161 6.07 -36.33 -9.85
C GLY A 161 6.55 -36.52 -8.40
N CYS A 162 6.41 -35.51 -7.52
CA CYS A 162 6.96 -35.53 -6.16
C CYS A 162 5.94 -35.86 -5.05
N ALA A 163 6.36 -36.64 -4.05
CA ALA A 163 5.56 -37.08 -2.89
C ALA A 163 5.79 -36.23 -1.63
N THR A 164 7.04 -35.86 -1.33
CA THR A 164 7.38 -34.95 -0.22
C THR A 164 8.47 -33.98 -0.67
N CYS A 165 8.58 -32.82 -0.01
CA CYS A 165 9.54 -31.75 -0.31
C CYS A 165 10.70 -31.76 0.72
N SER A 166 11.86 -31.19 0.37
CA SER A 166 13.01 -31.10 1.28
C SER A 166 12.81 -30.03 2.36
N ASP A 167 13.06 -30.40 3.63
CA ASP A 167 12.99 -29.49 4.78
C ASP A 167 14.06 -28.38 4.74
N THR A 168 15.14 -28.58 3.98
CA THR A 168 16.25 -27.63 3.85
C THR A 168 16.24 -26.84 2.54
N GLU A 169 15.50 -27.31 1.53
CA GLU A 169 15.44 -26.68 0.20
C GLU A 169 13.99 -26.77 -0.35
N PRO A 170 13.10 -25.81 -0.03
CA PRO A 170 11.65 -25.93 -0.23
C PRO A 170 11.20 -25.99 -1.70
N LEU A 171 12.11 -25.75 -2.65
CA LEU A 171 11.89 -25.88 -4.09
C LEU A 171 12.35 -27.22 -4.67
N LYS A 172 12.88 -28.14 -3.84
CA LYS A 172 13.33 -29.47 -4.26
C LYS A 172 12.50 -30.58 -3.64
N CYS A 173 12.28 -31.64 -4.40
CA CYS A 173 11.60 -32.83 -3.92
C CYS A 173 12.51 -33.62 -2.96
N ALA A 174 11.95 -34.11 -1.84
CA ALA A 174 12.61 -35.04 -0.93
C ALA A 174 12.30 -36.50 -1.29
N THR A 175 11.07 -36.77 -1.72
CA THR A 175 10.67 -38.10 -2.21
C THR A 175 9.77 -38.00 -3.44
N CYS A 176 9.77 -39.06 -4.26
CA CYS A 176 9.00 -39.15 -5.50
C CYS A 176 7.69 -39.91 -5.30
N THR A 177 6.63 -39.49 -5.99
CA THR A 177 5.32 -40.18 -5.96
C THR A 177 5.41 -41.56 -6.59
N ASN A 178 6.27 -41.73 -7.60
CA ASN A 178 6.64 -43.05 -8.09
C ASN A 178 7.85 -43.57 -7.28
N PRO A 179 7.70 -44.63 -6.48
CA PRO A 179 8.77 -45.15 -5.63
C PRO A 179 9.96 -45.72 -6.40
N THR A 180 9.83 -45.89 -7.73
CA THR A 180 10.95 -46.30 -8.58
C THR A 180 11.81 -45.12 -9.01
N TYR A 181 11.34 -43.87 -8.94
CA TYR A 181 12.04 -42.67 -9.42
C TYR A 181 12.98 -42.11 -8.34
N VAL A 182 14.05 -41.46 -8.77
CA VAL A 182 15.02 -40.79 -7.89
C VAL A 182 14.96 -39.28 -8.09
N VAL A 183 15.25 -38.52 -7.04
CA VAL A 183 15.34 -37.06 -7.11
C VAL A 183 16.69 -36.68 -7.72
N ASN A 184 16.68 -35.96 -8.83
CA ASN A 184 17.89 -35.49 -9.49
C ASN A 184 18.48 -34.24 -8.83
N ALA A 185 19.67 -33.82 -9.27
CA ALA A 185 20.37 -32.65 -8.70
C ALA A 185 19.58 -31.32 -8.83
N ALA A 186 18.68 -31.23 -9.82
CA ALA A 186 17.78 -30.10 -10.01
C ALA A 186 16.52 -30.17 -9.13
N GLY A 187 16.39 -31.20 -8.28
CA GLY A 187 15.30 -31.36 -7.33
C GLY A 187 13.99 -31.89 -7.93
N SER A 188 14.03 -32.57 -9.08
CA SER A 188 12.86 -33.16 -9.75
C SER A 188 12.96 -34.69 -9.80
N CYS A 189 11.82 -35.39 -9.87
CA CYS A 189 11.81 -36.85 -9.94
C CYS A 189 12.02 -37.37 -11.36
N GLU A 190 13.02 -38.22 -11.54
CA GLU A 190 13.31 -38.87 -12.81
C GLU A 190 13.44 -40.40 -12.63
N PRO A 191 13.20 -41.21 -13.67
CA PRO A 191 13.46 -42.63 -13.59
C PRO A 191 14.94 -42.86 -13.25
N PRO A 192 15.27 -43.84 -12.42
CA PRO A 192 16.64 -44.15 -12.08
C PRO A 192 17.33 -44.56 -13.37
N ALA A 193 18.49 -43.94 -13.64
CA ALA A 193 19.32 -44.33 -14.77
C ALA A 193 19.51 -45.85 -14.71
N PRO A 194 19.31 -46.59 -15.82
CA PRO A 194 19.39 -48.04 -15.81
C PRO A 194 20.74 -48.46 -15.25
N GLU A 195 20.72 -49.26 -14.18
CA GLU A 195 21.91 -49.81 -13.56
C GLU A 195 22.49 -50.87 -14.51
N VAL A 196 23.37 -50.45 -15.43
CA VAL A 196 24.01 -51.34 -16.39
C VAL A 196 25.36 -51.76 -15.84
N THR A 197 25.44 -52.98 -15.32
CA THR A 197 26.71 -53.65 -15.01
C THR A 197 27.39 -54.04 -16.32
N CYS A 198 28.34 -53.23 -16.78
CA CYS A 198 29.23 -53.55 -17.91
C CYS A 198 30.26 -54.61 -17.50
N LEU A 199 29.86 -55.88 -17.50
CA LEU A 199 30.79 -57.00 -17.31
C LEU A 199 30.92 -57.91 -18.53
N THR A 200 30.31 -57.59 -19.68
CA THR A 200 30.25 -58.55 -20.80
C THR A 200 30.52 -58.02 -22.21
N ASP A 201 30.91 -56.76 -22.42
CA ASP A 201 31.36 -56.34 -23.76
C ASP A 201 32.88 -56.48 -23.92
N THR A 202 33.33 -57.72 -24.05
CA THR A 202 34.74 -58.07 -24.34
C THR A 202 35.21 -57.54 -25.70
N SER A 203 34.32 -57.10 -26.59
CA SER A 203 34.69 -56.59 -27.91
C SER A 203 35.32 -55.18 -27.88
N LYS A 204 35.15 -54.42 -26.79
CA LYS A 204 35.68 -53.06 -26.65
C LYS A 204 37.01 -52.94 -25.88
N GLY A 205 37.47 -54.03 -25.25
CA GLY A 205 38.77 -54.09 -24.57
C GLY A 205 38.88 -53.34 -23.24
N CYS A 206 37.77 -53.17 -22.52
CA CYS A 206 37.65 -52.23 -21.40
C CYS A 206 37.63 -52.89 -20.03
N ARG A 207 38.34 -52.29 -19.07
CA ARG A 207 38.46 -52.76 -17.68
C ARG A 207 37.46 -52.08 -16.74
N THR A 208 37.15 -50.81 -16.97
CA THR A 208 36.05 -50.09 -16.29
C THR A 208 35.36 -49.18 -17.31
N CYS A 209 34.09 -48.82 -17.07
CA CYS A 209 33.31 -47.93 -17.95
C CYS A 209 32.90 -46.63 -17.21
N GLN A 210 32.65 -45.57 -17.97
CA GLN A 210 32.10 -44.30 -17.47
C GLN A 210 30.69 -44.13 -18.03
N ALA A 211 29.74 -43.78 -17.16
CA ALA A 211 28.39 -43.44 -17.57
C ALA A 211 28.41 -42.13 -18.39
N ALA A 212 27.83 -42.16 -19.59
CA ALA A 212 27.54 -40.98 -20.39
C ALA A 212 26.07 -41.04 -20.85
N PRO A 213 25.43 -39.89 -21.13
CA PRO A 213 23.97 -39.79 -21.20
C PRO A 213 23.31 -40.76 -22.18
N ASP A 214 23.99 -41.12 -23.28
CA ASP A 214 23.35 -41.88 -24.36
C ASP A 214 24.17 -43.07 -24.88
N GLN A 215 25.42 -43.28 -24.42
CA GLN A 215 26.29 -44.41 -24.82
C GLN A 215 27.33 -44.78 -23.74
N LEU A 216 27.62 -46.07 -23.59
CA LEU A 216 28.68 -46.57 -22.71
C LEU A 216 30.07 -46.32 -23.30
N LYS A 217 30.90 -45.53 -22.62
CA LYS A 217 32.31 -45.30 -22.95
C LYS A 217 33.22 -45.99 -21.95
N CYS A 218 34.36 -46.50 -22.42
CA CYS A 218 35.36 -47.10 -21.55
C CYS A 218 36.06 -46.03 -20.71
N ALA A 219 36.24 -46.31 -19.42
CA ALA A 219 36.97 -45.47 -18.47
C ALA A 219 38.42 -45.93 -18.32
N THR A 220 38.67 -47.23 -18.37
CA THR A 220 40.03 -47.80 -18.42
C THR A 220 40.09 -48.98 -19.39
N CYS A 221 41.26 -49.20 -19.98
CA CYS A 221 41.51 -50.33 -20.88
C CYS A 221 42.05 -51.54 -20.13
N VAL A 222 41.74 -52.75 -20.59
CA VAL A 222 42.33 -54.00 -20.06
C VAL A 222 43.82 -54.01 -20.32
N ASN A 223 44.26 -53.55 -21.50
CA ASN A 223 45.66 -53.34 -21.80
C ASN A 223 46.07 -51.90 -21.48
N ALA A 224 47.03 -51.72 -20.56
CA ALA A 224 47.53 -50.41 -20.15
C ALA A 224 48.26 -49.64 -21.27
N ALA A 225 48.65 -50.29 -22.36
CA ALA A 225 49.28 -49.64 -23.51
C ALA A 225 48.27 -49.03 -24.52
N TYR A 226 46.96 -49.26 -24.34
CA TYR A 226 45.91 -48.78 -25.24
C TYR A 226 45.28 -47.49 -24.71
N VAL A 227 44.81 -46.63 -25.62
CA VAL A 227 44.14 -45.37 -25.30
C VAL A 227 42.66 -45.43 -25.70
N ILE A 228 41.81 -44.69 -24.99
CA ILE A 228 40.37 -44.62 -25.28
C ILE A 228 40.15 -43.60 -26.39
N ASN A 229 39.59 -44.02 -27.52
CA ASN A 229 39.28 -43.12 -28.63
C ASN A 229 37.99 -42.30 -28.38
N ALA A 230 37.67 -41.37 -29.29
CA ALA A 230 36.49 -40.50 -29.16
C ALA A 230 35.15 -41.27 -29.10
N ALA A 231 35.11 -42.47 -29.68
CA ALA A 231 33.97 -43.38 -29.64
C ALA A 231 33.88 -44.18 -28.32
N GLY A 232 34.82 -43.97 -27.38
CA GLY A 232 34.84 -44.63 -26.09
C GLY A 232 35.34 -46.07 -26.11
N VAL A 233 36.17 -46.45 -27.09
CA VAL A 233 36.72 -47.81 -27.27
C VAL A 233 38.24 -47.80 -27.08
N CYS A 234 38.79 -48.86 -26.48
CA CYS A 234 40.23 -49.01 -26.31
C CYS A 234 40.91 -49.40 -27.63
N VAL A 235 41.78 -48.53 -28.13
CA VAL A 235 42.55 -48.73 -29.37
C VAL A 235 44.05 -48.55 -29.10
N ALA A 236 44.88 -49.18 -29.93
CA ALA A 236 46.32 -48.95 -29.86
C ALA A 236 46.61 -47.47 -30.16
N PRO A 237 47.49 -46.79 -29.40
CA PRO A 237 47.84 -45.41 -29.66
C PRO A 237 48.44 -45.30 -31.07
N PRO A 238 48.03 -44.31 -31.88
CA PRO A 238 48.66 -44.08 -33.17
C PRO A 238 50.16 -43.82 -32.97
N PRO A 239 51.02 -44.24 -33.91
CA PRO A 239 52.45 -43.96 -33.85
C PRO A 239 52.65 -42.44 -33.69
N ALA A 240 53.51 -42.03 -32.77
CA ALA A 240 53.76 -40.62 -32.47
C ALA A 240 54.21 -39.88 -33.74
N VAL A 241 53.32 -39.05 -34.28
CA VAL A 241 53.64 -38.14 -35.38
C VAL A 241 54.14 -36.84 -34.76
N ASP A 242 55.36 -36.46 -35.09
CA ASP A 242 55.96 -35.17 -34.73
C ASP A 242 55.12 -34.03 -35.35
N CYS A 243 54.50 -33.19 -34.52
CA CYS A 243 53.62 -32.10 -34.96
C CYS A 243 54.34 -30.98 -35.74
N LYS A 244 55.64 -31.11 -35.99
CA LYS A 244 56.36 -30.33 -37.01
C LYS A 244 55.83 -30.55 -38.44
N THR A 245 55.13 -31.65 -38.73
CA THR A 245 54.66 -31.95 -40.09
C THR A 245 53.25 -31.44 -40.40
N ASP A 246 52.50 -30.92 -39.41
CA ASP A 246 51.16 -30.35 -39.64
C ASP A 246 51.25 -28.85 -39.94
N ALA A 247 51.50 -28.53 -41.22
CA ALA A 247 51.61 -27.16 -41.72
C ALA A 247 50.36 -26.31 -41.45
N ALA A 248 49.19 -26.93 -41.18
CA ALA A 248 47.94 -26.21 -40.94
C ALA A 248 47.89 -25.52 -39.57
N LYS A 249 48.69 -25.96 -38.59
CA LYS A 249 48.68 -25.37 -37.23
C LYS A 249 49.72 -24.28 -37.01
N GLY A 250 50.79 -24.23 -37.82
CA GLY A 250 51.77 -23.14 -37.83
C GLY A 250 52.71 -23.08 -36.62
N CYS A 251 53.08 -24.22 -36.03
CA CYS A 251 53.69 -24.29 -34.70
C CYS A 251 55.19 -24.53 -34.71
N ALA A 252 55.92 -23.84 -33.83
CA ALA A 252 57.38 -24.00 -33.64
C ALA A 252 57.72 -25.08 -32.62
N THR A 253 56.97 -25.16 -31.51
CA THR A 253 57.09 -26.22 -30.50
C THR A 253 55.71 -26.65 -30.03
N CYS A 254 55.61 -27.87 -29.51
CA CYS A 254 54.34 -28.48 -29.10
C CYS A 254 54.40 -28.93 -27.64
N GLN A 255 53.25 -28.90 -26.96
CA GLN A 255 53.08 -29.42 -25.61
C GLN A 255 52.09 -30.59 -25.63
N ALA A 256 52.46 -31.68 -24.97
CA ALA A 256 51.58 -32.83 -24.82
C ALA A 256 50.47 -32.53 -23.81
N ALA A 257 49.22 -32.75 -24.21
CA ALA A 257 48.06 -32.80 -23.32
C ALA A 257 47.34 -34.15 -23.46
N PRO A 258 46.51 -34.55 -22.49
CA PRO A 258 45.74 -35.78 -22.59
C PRO A 258 44.83 -35.72 -23.82
N ASN A 259 45.08 -36.62 -24.78
CA ASN A 259 44.31 -36.85 -26.00
C ASN A 259 44.40 -35.79 -27.13
N GLN A 260 45.18 -34.70 -26.99
CA GLN A 260 45.45 -33.76 -28.09
C GLN A 260 46.85 -33.09 -27.97
N LEU A 261 47.46 -32.76 -29.11
CA LEU A 261 48.70 -31.97 -29.19
C LEU A 261 48.34 -30.50 -29.44
N PHE A 262 48.76 -29.62 -28.53
CA PHE A 262 48.59 -28.16 -28.64
C PHE A 262 49.92 -27.49 -28.99
N CYS A 263 49.85 -26.37 -29.69
CA CYS A 263 51.02 -25.58 -30.02
C CYS A 263 51.49 -24.79 -28.80
N ALA A 264 52.75 -24.98 -28.42
CA ALA A 264 53.37 -24.25 -27.32
C ALA A 264 53.95 -22.92 -27.79
N THR A 265 54.46 -22.86 -29.02
CA THR A 265 54.92 -21.62 -29.65
C THR A 265 54.57 -21.63 -31.14
N CYS A 266 54.40 -20.43 -31.71
CA CYS A 266 54.11 -20.24 -33.12
C CYS A 266 55.38 -20.09 -33.94
N ALA A 267 55.41 -20.70 -35.13
CA ALA A 267 56.55 -20.60 -36.05
C ALA A 267 56.70 -19.19 -36.63
N THR A 268 55.58 -18.48 -36.80
CA THR A 268 55.58 -17.09 -37.26
C THR A 268 55.73 -16.14 -36.09
N ALA A 269 56.80 -15.32 -36.12
CA ALA A 269 57.03 -14.29 -35.12
C ALA A 269 55.84 -13.30 -35.07
N GLY A 270 55.31 -13.06 -33.87
CA GLY A 270 54.18 -12.15 -33.63
C GLY A 270 52.79 -12.80 -33.64
N TRP A 271 52.67 -14.09 -33.97
CA TRP A 271 51.40 -14.83 -33.88
C TRP A 271 51.18 -15.37 -32.47
N ILE A 272 49.91 -15.50 -32.07
CA ILE A 272 49.52 -16.00 -30.74
C ILE A 272 48.80 -17.35 -30.85
N VAL A 273 48.92 -18.17 -29.81
CA VAL A 273 48.21 -19.46 -29.71
C VAL A 273 46.80 -19.18 -29.20
N ASN A 274 45.79 -19.60 -29.96
CA ASN A 274 44.38 -19.44 -29.56
C ASN A 274 43.90 -20.58 -28.64
N ALA A 275 42.67 -20.47 -28.13
CA ALA A 275 42.10 -21.45 -27.20
C ALA A 275 41.95 -22.87 -27.79
N ALA A 276 41.94 -23.00 -29.13
CA ALA A 276 41.95 -24.29 -29.83
C ALA A 276 43.39 -24.85 -30.02
N GLY A 277 44.40 -24.15 -29.51
CA GLY A 277 45.81 -24.51 -29.58
C GLY A 277 46.41 -24.43 -30.98
N SER A 278 45.91 -23.52 -31.82
CA SER A 278 46.44 -23.20 -33.15
C SER A 278 46.99 -21.76 -33.16
N CYS A 279 47.94 -21.48 -34.06
CA CYS A 279 48.52 -20.14 -34.19
C CYS A 279 47.66 -19.24 -35.07
N GLU A 280 47.35 -18.04 -34.59
CA GLU A 280 46.63 -17.00 -35.33
C GLU A 280 47.35 -15.65 -35.29
N ALA A 281 47.14 -14.86 -36.33
CA ALA A 281 47.63 -13.48 -36.36
C ALA A 281 46.88 -12.65 -35.30
N PRO A 282 47.58 -11.79 -34.54
CA PRO A 282 46.94 -10.92 -33.57
C PRO A 282 45.94 -10.02 -34.30
N THR A 283 44.68 -10.09 -33.90
CA THR A 283 43.64 -9.21 -34.41
C THR A 283 44.04 -7.78 -34.05
N PRO A 284 44.09 -6.82 -35.00
CA PRO A 284 44.42 -5.45 -34.68
C PRO A 284 43.39 -4.93 -33.67
N VAL A 285 43.85 -4.51 -32.49
CA VAL A 285 43.01 -3.82 -31.51
C VAL A 285 42.57 -2.52 -32.18
N VAL A 286 41.30 -2.47 -32.57
CA VAL A 286 40.67 -1.27 -33.14
C VAL A 286 40.67 -0.20 -32.03
N ASP A 287 41.52 0.82 -32.19
CA ASP A 287 41.59 1.99 -31.30
C ASP A 287 40.19 2.63 -31.20
N CYS A 288 39.68 2.88 -29.99
CA CYS A 288 38.37 3.49 -29.79
C CYS A 288 38.22 4.87 -30.47
N LYS A 289 39.33 5.51 -30.87
CA LYS A 289 39.34 6.72 -31.71
C LYS A 289 38.86 6.49 -33.14
N SER A 290 39.01 5.27 -33.66
CA SER A 290 38.65 4.92 -35.03
C SER A 290 37.15 4.64 -35.21
N ASP A 291 36.40 4.55 -34.11
CA ASP A 291 34.95 4.47 -34.11
C ASP A 291 34.35 5.88 -33.97
N PRO A 292 33.94 6.55 -35.07
CA PRO A 292 33.41 7.91 -35.02
C PRO A 292 32.10 7.99 -34.24
N THR A 293 31.40 6.87 -34.00
CA THR A 293 30.16 6.86 -33.22
C THR A 293 30.40 7.04 -31.72
N LYS A 294 31.64 6.82 -31.24
CA LYS A 294 31.98 6.97 -29.82
C LYS A 294 32.43 8.37 -29.40
N GLY A 295 32.90 9.19 -30.34
CA GLY A 295 33.31 10.58 -30.07
C GLY A 295 34.52 10.74 -29.15
N CYS A 296 35.40 9.73 -29.07
CA CYS A 296 36.54 9.71 -28.14
C CYS A 296 37.72 10.60 -28.61
N ALA A 297 38.31 11.36 -27.69
CA ALA A 297 39.60 12.04 -27.89
C ALA A 297 40.79 11.18 -27.45
N THR A 298 40.63 10.41 -26.36
CA THR A 298 41.58 9.40 -25.90
C THR A 298 40.85 8.13 -25.48
N CYS A 299 41.54 6.99 -25.51
CA CYS A 299 41.00 5.69 -25.10
C CYS A 299 41.55 5.27 -23.74
N GLN A 300 40.77 4.46 -23.01
CA GLN A 300 41.27 3.81 -21.81
C GLN A 300 42.36 2.79 -22.16
N ALA A 301 43.34 2.63 -21.25
CA ALA A 301 44.34 1.58 -21.39
C ALA A 301 43.72 0.18 -21.21
N ALA A 302 44.36 -0.84 -21.80
CA ALA A 302 43.94 -2.23 -21.73
C ALA A 302 43.68 -2.69 -20.27
N PRO A 303 42.70 -3.58 -20.01
CA PRO A 303 41.96 -4.42 -20.96
C PRO A 303 40.76 -3.75 -21.66
N ASN A 304 40.47 -2.47 -21.41
CA ASN A 304 39.26 -1.78 -21.90
C ASN A 304 39.54 -0.80 -23.04
N ALA A 305 40.43 -1.14 -23.97
CA ALA A 305 40.87 -0.26 -25.07
C ALA A 305 39.74 0.16 -26.05
N LEU A 306 38.54 -0.40 -25.89
CA LEU A 306 37.34 -0.07 -26.66
C LEU A 306 36.49 1.06 -26.04
N LYS A 307 36.83 1.57 -24.84
CA LYS A 307 36.09 2.65 -24.16
C LYS A 307 36.81 4.00 -24.27
N CYS A 308 36.06 5.09 -24.43
CA CYS A 308 36.61 6.44 -24.35
C CYS A 308 37.17 6.71 -22.94
N ALA A 309 38.32 7.38 -22.85
CA ALA A 309 38.82 8.00 -21.63
C ALA A 309 38.49 9.50 -21.56
N THR A 310 38.48 10.18 -22.71
CA THR A 310 38.08 11.59 -22.83
C THR A 310 37.29 11.80 -24.12
N CYS A 311 36.51 12.88 -24.18
CA CYS A 311 35.65 13.23 -25.31
C CYS A 311 36.24 14.33 -26.19
N THR A 312 36.04 14.21 -27.50
CA THR A 312 36.50 15.20 -28.49
C THR A 312 35.72 16.51 -28.39
N THR A 313 34.42 16.42 -28.07
CA THR A 313 33.57 17.59 -27.86
C THR A 313 33.66 18.05 -26.41
N ALA A 314 34.11 19.29 -26.20
CA ALA A 314 34.14 19.89 -24.87
C ALA A 314 32.73 19.91 -24.24
N GLY A 315 32.63 19.41 -23.00
CA GLY A 315 31.37 19.35 -22.25
C GLY A 315 30.61 18.04 -22.37
N TYR A 316 31.00 17.11 -23.24
CA TYR A 316 30.43 15.75 -23.29
C TYR A 316 31.07 14.87 -22.21
N LEU A 317 30.29 13.93 -21.66
CA LEU A 317 30.72 12.99 -20.64
C LEU A 317 30.77 11.57 -21.20
N VAL A 318 31.75 10.78 -20.75
CA VAL A 318 31.82 9.35 -21.07
C VAL A 318 30.80 8.61 -20.20
N ASN A 319 29.87 7.90 -20.82
CA ASN A 319 28.89 7.05 -20.11
C ASN A 319 29.49 5.68 -19.72
N ASP A 320 28.71 4.84 -19.03
CA ASP A 320 29.16 3.51 -18.56
C ASP A 320 29.55 2.55 -19.70
N ASP A 321 28.96 2.75 -20.88
CA ASP A 321 29.29 2.02 -22.11
C ASP A 321 30.59 2.49 -22.78
N GLY A 322 31.21 3.55 -22.27
CA GLY A 322 32.45 4.12 -22.80
C GLY A 322 32.25 4.98 -24.05
N VAL A 323 31.08 5.59 -24.20
CA VAL A 323 30.67 6.48 -25.31
C VAL A 323 30.52 7.91 -24.82
N CYS A 324 30.99 8.88 -25.61
CA CYS A 324 30.81 10.30 -25.31
C CYS A 324 29.41 10.77 -25.65
N THR A 325 28.65 11.12 -24.62
CA THR A 325 27.29 11.63 -24.75
C THR A 325 27.21 13.06 -24.21
N PRO A 326 26.33 13.92 -24.78
CA PRO A 326 26.04 15.20 -24.15
C PRO A 326 25.49 14.93 -22.74
N PRO A 327 25.84 15.76 -21.74
CA PRO A 327 25.34 15.59 -20.38
C PRO A 327 23.82 15.53 -20.45
N ALA A 328 23.25 14.45 -19.89
CA ALA A 328 21.82 14.26 -19.86
C ALA A 328 21.19 15.57 -19.39
N VAL A 329 20.32 16.12 -20.23
CA VAL A 329 19.57 17.35 -19.96
C VAL A 329 18.55 17.01 -18.87
N GLU A 330 19.03 16.83 -17.64
CA GLU A 330 18.17 16.97 -16.48
C GLU A 330 17.85 18.46 -16.43
N ASN A 331 16.67 18.77 -16.95
CA ASN A 331 16.18 20.12 -17.17
C ASN A 331 16.38 20.94 -15.89
N CYS A 332 17.25 21.95 -15.91
CA CYS A 332 17.37 22.88 -14.78
C CYS A 332 16.02 23.62 -14.52
N LEU A 333 15.13 23.63 -15.52
CA LEU A 333 13.74 24.09 -15.44
C LEU A 333 12.80 23.13 -14.70
N SER A 334 13.13 21.84 -14.63
CA SER A 334 12.33 20.82 -13.93
C SER A 334 12.77 20.58 -12.50
N ASP A 335 13.96 21.05 -12.09
CA ASP A 335 14.41 20.98 -10.71
C ASP A 335 13.75 22.10 -9.87
N PRO A 336 12.74 21.78 -9.05
CA PRO A 336 12.05 22.79 -8.26
C PRO A 336 12.94 23.41 -7.18
N ALA A 337 14.08 22.79 -6.83
CA ALA A 337 15.01 23.36 -5.86
C ALA A 337 15.83 24.53 -6.45
N LYS A 338 15.99 24.58 -7.78
CA LYS A 338 16.77 25.63 -8.46
C LYS A 338 15.95 26.86 -8.85
N ALA A 339 14.64 26.72 -9.05
CA ALA A 339 13.72 27.82 -9.36
C ALA A 339 14.11 28.69 -10.58
N CYS A 340 14.75 28.08 -11.58
CA CYS A 340 15.24 28.81 -12.76
C CYS A 340 14.12 29.16 -13.74
N ALA A 341 14.17 30.37 -14.32
CA ALA A 341 13.41 30.73 -15.53
C ALA A 341 14.17 30.36 -16.81
N THR A 342 15.49 30.46 -16.79
CA THR A 342 16.37 30.06 -17.90
C THR A 342 17.64 29.42 -17.35
N CYS A 343 18.25 28.52 -18.14
CA CYS A 343 19.47 27.79 -17.78
C CYS A 343 20.66 28.30 -18.60
N GLN A 344 21.86 28.26 -18.02
CA GLN A 344 23.13 28.40 -18.74
C GLN A 344 24.04 27.20 -18.50
N ALA A 345 24.81 26.82 -19.52
CA ALA A 345 25.80 25.76 -19.40
C ALA A 345 26.98 26.24 -18.53
N ALA A 346 27.38 25.40 -17.58
CA ALA A 346 28.60 25.55 -16.81
C ALA A 346 29.49 24.30 -16.98
N PRO A 347 30.82 24.41 -16.74
CA PRO A 347 31.68 23.24 -16.75
C PRO A 347 31.17 22.25 -15.69
N ASN A 348 30.65 21.10 -16.13
CA ASN A 348 30.13 20.01 -15.32
C ASN A 348 28.72 20.17 -14.71
N ALA A 349 27.94 21.22 -15.04
CA ALA A 349 26.54 21.36 -14.57
C ALA A 349 25.70 22.36 -15.40
N LEU A 350 24.37 22.29 -15.29
CA LEU A 350 23.45 23.37 -15.68
C LEU A 350 23.14 24.26 -14.47
N ASN A 351 23.44 25.56 -14.58
CA ASN A 351 23.17 26.58 -13.57
C ASN A 351 21.99 27.45 -14.01
N CYS A 352 21.26 28.06 -13.04
CA CYS A 352 20.29 29.10 -13.40
C CYS A 352 21.00 30.28 -14.07
N ALA A 353 20.45 30.77 -15.18
CA ALA A 353 20.83 32.04 -15.79
C ALA A 353 19.94 33.18 -15.28
N THR A 354 18.63 32.93 -15.17
CA THR A 354 17.67 33.85 -14.55
C THR A 354 16.72 33.10 -13.62
N CYS A 355 16.18 33.80 -12.63
CA CYS A 355 15.23 33.25 -11.67
C CYS A 355 13.78 33.42 -12.13
N ALA A 356 12.95 32.41 -11.91
CA ALA A 356 11.53 32.45 -12.26
C ALA A 356 10.73 33.44 -11.40
N THR A 357 11.22 33.71 -10.18
CA THR A 357 10.58 34.65 -9.26
C THR A 357 11.24 36.02 -9.35
N ALA A 358 10.44 37.05 -9.65
CA ALA A 358 10.92 38.43 -9.70
C ALA A 358 11.56 38.85 -8.37
N GLY A 359 12.74 39.48 -8.44
CA GLY A 359 13.51 39.94 -7.28
C GLY A 359 14.47 38.93 -6.67
N TRP A 360 14.54 37.69 -7.18
CA TRP A 360 15.52 36.68 -6.75
C TRP A 360 16.81 36.81 -7.57
N THR A 361 17.95 36.48 -6.96
CA THR A 361 19.27 36.52 -7.59
C THR A 361 19.89 35.13 -7.62
N VAL A 362 20.65 34.81 -8.67
CA VAL A 362 21.41 33.55 -8.75
C VAL A 362 22.65 33.66 -7.87
N ASN A 363 22.84 32.71 -6.95
CA ASN A 363 24.04 32.65 -6.11
C ASN A 363 25.23 32.00 -6.85
N ALA A 364 26.41 31.98 -6.22
CA ALA A 364 27.62 31.37 -6.80
C ALA A 364 27.50 29.86 -7.11
N ALA A 365 26.54 29.17 -6.49
CA ALA A 365 26.25 27.76 -6.74
C ALA A 365 25.25 27.54 -7.90
N GLY A 366 24.83 28.60 -8.58
CA GLY A 366 23.90 28.51 -9.71
C GLY A 366 22.43 28.29 -9.30
N VAL A 367 22.06 28.61 -8.05
CA VAL A 367 20.71 28.45 -7.48
C VAL A 367 20.09 29.81 -7.23
N CYS A 368 18.80 29.96 -7.52
CA CYS A 368 18.06 31.18 -7.24
C CYS A 368 17.76 31.34 -5.74
N VAL A 369 18.17 32.47 -5.17
CA VAL A 369 17.96 32.81 -3.75
C VAL A 369 17.24 34.14 -3.60
N ALA A 370 16.42 34.23 -2.55
CA ALA A 370 15.78 35.47 -2.13
C ALA A 370 16.81 36.49 -1.60
N PRO A 371 16.58 37.80 -1.81
CA PRO A 371 17.32 38.83 -1.08
C PRO A 371 17.06 38.69 0.42
N SER A 372 18.05 39.03 1.24
CA SER A 372 18.17 38.75 2.68
C SER A 372 17.02 39.25 3.59
N GLY A 373 16.02 39.94 3.05
CA GLY A 373 14.76 40.28 3.74
C GLY A 373 13.65 39.23 3.60
N GLY A 374 13.85 38.18 2.80
CA GLY A 374 12.81 37.22 2.44
C GLY A 374 11.79 37.81 1.46
N VAL A 375 11.22 36.98 0.59
CA VAL A 375 10.20 37.41 -0.38
C VAL A 375 8.91 36.64 -0.11
N PRO A 376 7.72 37.22 -0.38
CA PRO A 376 6.47 36.48 -0.29
C PRO A 376 6.58 35.23 -1.16
N CYS A 377 6.32 34.07 -0.56
CA CYS A 377 6.45 32.79 -1.26
C CYS A 377 5.60 32.82 -2.55
N PRO A 378 6.16 32.46 -3.71
CA PRO A 378 5.43 32.47 -4.97
C PRO A 378 4.19 31.57 -4.84
N ARG A 379 3.01 32.18 -4.92
CA ARG A 379 1.75 31.44 -4.92
C ARG A 379 1.59 30.82 -6.30
N ARG A 380 1.97 29.55 -6.48
CA ARG A 380 1.49 28.82 -7.64
C ARG A 380 -0.03 28.72 -7.53
N SER A 381 -0.72 29.39 -8.44
CA SER A 381 -2.17 29.58 -8.50
C SER A 381 -2.92 28.30 -8.91
N TYR A 382 -2.66 27.18 -8.24
CA TYR A 382 -3.47 25.97 -8.40
C TYR A 382 -4.51 25.95 -7.29
N SER A 383 -5.67 26.53 -7.59
CA SER A 383 -6.85 26.66 -6.70
C SER A 383 -7.31 25.34 -6.08
N TRP A 384 -6.95 24.19 -6.67
CA TRP A 384 -7.39 22.85 -6.29
C TRP A 384 -6.49 22.13 -5.26
N ARG A 385 -5.25 22.59 -5.01
CA ARG A 385 -4.28 21.93 -4.08
C ARG A 385 -4.07 22.66 -2.74
N ARG A 386 -4.96 23.58 -2.37
CA ARG A 386 -4.82 24.44 -1.16
C ARG A 386 -4.68 23.70 0.17
N ARG A 387 -5.04 22.41 0.27
CA ARG A 387 -4.97 21.65 1.53
C ARG A 387 -3.68 20.86 1.75
N ARG A 388 -2.91 20.54 0.70
CA ARG A 388 -1.69 19.73 0.81
C ARG A 388 -0.39 20.44 0.42
N ASP A 389 -0.48 21.67 -0.06
CA ASP A 389 0.72 22.43 -0.39
C ASP A 389 1.47 22.86 0.89
N PRO A 390 2.66 22.31 1.19
CA PRO A 390 3.45 22.71 2.36
C PRO A 390 3.79 24.22 2.33
N TYR A 391 3.83 24.81 1.13
CA TYR A 391 4.17 26.22 0.92
C TYR A 391 3.00 27.17 1.20
N ALA A 392 1.75 26.67 1.20
CA ALA A 392 0.59 27.48 1.59
C ALA A 392 0.62 27.93 3.06
N LYS A 393 1.47 27.29 3.88
CA LYS A 393 1.66 27.60 5.30
C LYS A 393 2.79 28.60 5.57
N CYS A 394 3.53 29.02 4.56
CA CYS A 394 4.68 29.91 4.72
C CYS A 394 4.29 31.37 4.49
N SER A 395 4.76 32.27 5.36
CA SER A 395 4.60 33.72 5.21
C SER A 395 5.73 34.34 4.40
N LEU A 396 6.97 33.86 4.60
CA LEU A 396 8.17 34.29 3.88
C LEU A 396 9.00 33.06 3.50
N CYS A 397 9.61 33.08 2.31
CA CYS A 397 10.47 32.00 1.81
C CYS A 397 11.89 32.51 1.51
N ASN A 398 12.89 31.66 1.74
CA ASN A 398 14.30 31.90 1.41
C ASN A 398 14.63 31.34 0.01
N THR A 399 14.13 30.14 -0.28
CA THR A 399 14.26 29.44 -1.57
C THR A 399 12.95 28.75 -1.93
N GLU A 400 12.78 28.31 -3.19
CA GLU A 400 11.58 27.59 -3.65
C GLU A 400 11.63 26.20 -2.98
N GLY A 401 11.05 26.09 -1.77
CA GLY A 401 11.24 24.90 -0.94
C GLY A 401 11.40 25.17 0.56
N ALA A 402 11.95 26.32 0.95
CA ALA A 402 12.32 26.61 2.33
C ALA A 402 11.70 27.92 2.84
N CYS A 403 11.02 27.82 3.97
CA CYS A 403 10.26 28.86 4.63
C CYS A 403 11.09 29.52 5.73
N ILE A 404 11.09 30.85 5.76
CA ILE A 404 11.72 31.66 6.81
C ILE A 404 10.77 31.81 7.99
N SER A 405 9.48 31.97 7.71
CA SER A 405 8.44 32.07 8.72
C SER A 405 7.15 31.39 8.28
N CYS A 406 6.40 30.89 9.25
CA CYS A 406 5.10 30.29 9.03
C CYS A 406 3.98 31.30 9.27
N ARG A 407 2.95 31.23 8.43
CA ARG A 407 1.83 32.17 8.43
C ARG A 407 0.92 32.05 9.65
N ASP A 408 0.80 30.84 10.19
CA ASP A 408 -0.09 30.52 11.31
C ASP A 408 0.75 30.29 12.57
N PRO A 409 0.42 30.91 13.72
CA PRO A 409 1.19 30.81 14.95
C PRO A 409 1.26 29.39 15.53
N ASN A 410 0.43 28.46 15.04
CA ASN A 410 0.47 27.04 15.40
C ASN A 410 1.47 26.21 14.59
N TRP A 411 2.28 26.86 13.74
CA TRP A 411 3.29 26.21 12.90
C TRP A 411 4.67 26.80 13.19
N VAL A 412 5.70 25.98 13.00
CA VAL A 412 7.11 26.35 13.12
C VAL A 412 7.86 25.84 11.92
N VAL A 413 8.91 26.56 11.53
CA VAL A 413 9.82 26.09 10.49
C VAL A 413 10.61 24.94 11.08
N ASP A 414 10.55 23.79 10.42
CA ASP A 414 11.40 22.67 10.71
C ASP A 414 12.81 22.97 10.20
N ALA A 415 13.79 23.00 11.11
CA ALA A 415 15.18 23.31 10.77
C ALA A 415 15.79 22.30 9.78
N ALA A 416 15.35 21.03 9.80
CA ALA A 416 15.90 19.98 8.95
C ALA A 416 15.38 20.08 7.51
N THR A 417 14.08 20.35 7.35
CA THR A 417 13.44 20.35 6.03
C THR A 417 13.24 21.75 5.44
N GLY A 418 13.39 22.79 6.25
CA GLY A 418 13.03 24.17 5.90
C GLY A 418 11.53 24.38 5.72
N LYS A 419 10.67 23.37 5.93
CA LYS A 419 9.23 23.47 5.71
C LYS A 419 8.49 23.83 7.00
N CYS A 420 7.33 24.46 6.87
CA CYS A 420 6.45 24.68 8.01
C CYS A 420 5.83 23.34 8.46
N ARG A 421 6.11 22.93 9.70
CA ARG A 421 5.45 21.82 10.38
C ARG A 421 4.55 22.34 11.50
N SER A 422 3.55 21.54 11.90
CA SER A 422 2.73 21.91 13.04
C SER A 422 3.58 21.92 14.31
N LYS A 423 3.40 22.94 15.16
CA LYS A 423 3.95 22.92 16.51
C LYS A 423 3.49 21.66 17.22
N THR A 424 4.45 20.97 17.82
CA THR A 424 4.18 19.90 18.77
C THR A 424 3.41 20.50 19.96
N CYS A 425 2.71 19.63 20.68
CA CYS A 425 2.09 19.94 21.96
C CYS A 425 3.04 20.66 22.95
N LEU A 426 4.31 20.25 23.05
CA LEU A 426 5.31 20.85 23.94
C LEU A 426 5.68 22.27 23.47
N GLU A 427 5.74 22.48 22.16
CA GLU A 427 5.97 23.81 21.57
C GLU A 427 4.75 24.74 21.69
N ARG A 428 3.54 24.19 21.80
CA ARG A 428 2.32 24.98 22.04
C ARG A 428 2.12 25.33 23.51
N ASP A 429 2.58 24.46 24.40
CA ASP A 429 2.37 24.59 25.83
C ASP A 429 3.64 24.22 26.60
N PRO A 430 4.44 25.23 27.01
CA PRO A 430 5.68 25.03 27.76
C PRO A 430 5.48 24.37 29.14
N LEU A 431 4.24 24.32 29.64
CA LEU A 431 3.88 23.70 30.92
C LEU A 431 3.53 22.22 30.75
N CYS A 432 3.48 21.73 29.51
CA CYS A 432 3.26 20.34 29.18
C CYS A 432 4.54 19.50 29.38
N THR A 433 4.41 18.31 29.97
CA THR A 433 5.50 17.33 30.14
C THR A 433 5.35 16.12 29.23
N SER A 434 4.13 15.76 28.83
CA SER A 434 3.87 14.69 27.86
C SER A 434 2.62 14.96 27.05
N CYS A 435 2.50 14.32 25.89
CA CYS A 435 1.42 14.61 24.94
C CYS A 435 0.64 13.37 24.52
N LYS A 436 -0.67 13.53 24.35
CA LYS A 436 -1.52 12.48 23.82
C LYS A 436 -1.50 12.51 22.29
N GLY A 437 -0.56 11.79 21.69
CA GLY A 437 -0.33 11.80 20.25
C GLY A 437 0.25 13.12 19.74
N TRP A 438 0.64 13.17 18.46
CA TRP A 438 1.36 14.31 17.88
C TRP A 438 0.57 15.63 17.82
N ARG A 439 -0.77 15.59 17.92
CA ARG A 439 -1.64 16.76 17.68
C ARG A 439 -2.75 17.02 18.69
N ARG A 440 -3.02 16.11 19.66
CA ARG A 440 -4.28 16.16 20.45
C ARG A 440 -4.18 16.83 21.83
N GLY A 441 -3.11 17.60 22.07
CA GLY A 441 -2.92 18.39 23.28
C GLY A 441 -2.19 17.65 24.39
N CYS A 442 -2.04 18.34 25.52
CA CYS A 442 -1.21 17.87 26.61
C CYS A 442 -1.85 16.68 27.37
N SER A 443 -1.08 15.63 27.67
CA SER A 443 -1.53 14.50 28.52
C SER A 443 -1.07 14.63 29.96
N ALA A 444 0.06 15.28 30.22
CA ALA A 444 0.54 15.54 31.57
C ALA A 444 1.20 16.92 31.66
N CYS A 445 0.98 17.60 32.78
CA CYS A 445 1.51 18.94 33.02
C CYS A 445 2.64 18.93 34.06
N LYS A 446 3.42 20.01 34.10
CA LYS A 446 4.38 20.27 35.19
C LYS A 446 3.66 20.40 36.53
N ALA A 447 4.38 20.16 37.62
CA ALA A 447 3.85 20.30 38.98
C ALA A 447 3.19 21.68 39.18
N GLY A 448 2.00 21.69 39.80
CA GLY A 448 1.17 22.90 40.00
C GLY A 448 0.19 23.20 38.86
N TYR A 449 0.20 22.42 37.78
CA TYR A 449 -0.69 22.58 36.63
C TYR A 449 -1.47 21.29 36.36
N ALA A 450 -2.65 21.42 35.75
CA ALA A 450 -3.43 20.29 35.26
C ALA A 450 -3.99 20.58 33.86
N VAL A 451 -4.28 19.49 33.13
CA VAL A 451 -4.81 19.59 31.76
C VAL A 451 -6.25 20.08 31.82
N ASP A 452 -6.51 21.26 31.27
CA ASP A 452 -7.87 21.70 30.99
C ASP A 452 -8.46 20.83 29.88
N TRP A 453 -9.56 20.13 30.17
CA TRP A 453 -10.19 19.24 29.21
C TRP A 453 -10.75 19.98 28.00
N ARG A 454 -11.06 21.29 28.11
CA ARG A 454 -11.56 22.11 26.99
C ARG A 454 -10.45 22.46 26.03
N THR A 455 -9.43 23.18 26.51
CA THR A 455 -8.35 23.67 25.65
C THR A 455 -7.28 22.63 25.36
N LYS A 456 -7.27 21.53 26.12
CA LYS A 456 -6.20 20.51 26.12
C LYS A 456 -4.82 21.11 26.43
N ARG A 457 -4.80 22.21 27.19
CA ARG A 457 -3.60 22.92 27.66
C ARG A 457 -3.48 22.79 29.17
N CYS A 458 -2.28 22.93 29.67
CA CYS A 458 -1.96 23.01 31.08
C CYS A 458 -2.37 24.38 31.62
N VAL A 459 -3.26 24.38 32.59
CA VAL A 459 -3.66 25.55 33.36
C VAL A 459 -3.30 25.34 34.83
N ALA A 460 -3.18 26.41 35.60
CA ALA A 460 -2.91 26.29 37.04
C ALA A 460 -3.96 25.38 37.69
N ALA A 461 -3.53 24.47 38.57
CA ALA A 461 -4.40 23.40 39.08
C ALA A 461 -5.70 23.92 39.75
N GLY A 462 -5.67 25.14 40.31
CA GLY A 462 -6.85 25.81 40.90
C GLY A 462 -7.83 26.41 39.88
N SER A 463 -7.50 26.44 38.59
CA SER A 463 -8.31 27.01 37.51
C SER A 463 -8.88 25.94 36.56
N VAL A 464 -8.67 24.66 36.89
CA VAL A 464 -9.09 23.54 36.04
C VAL A 464 -10.59 23.37 36.15
N THR A 465 -11.29 23.50 35.02
CA THR A 465 -12.69 23.09 34.91
C THR A 465 -12.68 21.56 34.92
N VAL A 466 -12.80 20.88 36.06
CA VAL A 466 -12.72 19.41 36.12
C VAL A 466 -13.90 18.81 35.34
N PRO A 467 -13.73 17.89 34.38
CA PRO A 467 -14.87 17.31 33.67
C PRO A 467 -15.88 16.75 34.67
N CYS A 468 -17.13 17.17 34.54
CA CYS A 468 -18.30 16.70 35.29
C CYS A 468 -18.32 15.19 35.61
N THR A 469 -17.82 14.32 34.72
CA THR A 469 -17.75 12.86 34.88
C THR A 469 -16.74 12.41 35.94
N THR A 470 -15.77 13.27 36.28
CA THR A 470 -14.83 13.09 37.39
C THR A 470 -15.42 13.59 38.70
N SER A 471 -16.27 14.64 38.65
CA SER A 471 -16.98 15.15 39.84
C SER A 471 -18.24 14.35 40.20
N ASP A 472 -18.79 13.61 39.23
CA ASP A 472 -19.92 12.71 39.36
C ASP A 472 -19.69 11.43 38.55
N PRO A 473 -19.23 10.34 39.20
CA PRO A 473 -18.92 9.09 38.52
C PRO A 473 -20.13 8.46 37.83
N ASN A 474 -21.35 8.83 38.23
CA ASN A 474 -22.60 8.33 37.65
C ASN A 474 -23.06 9.14 36.44
N CYS A 475 -22.36 10.20 36.05
CA CYS A 475 -22.71 11.02 34.91
C CYS A 475 -22.16 10.46 33.59
N ALA A 476 -23.01 10.32 32.57
CA ALA A 476 -22.69 9.82 31.22
C ALA A 476 -22.40 10.95 30.22
N GLN A 477 -23.13 12.07 30.31
CA GLN A 477 -22.97 13.24 29.44
C GLN A 477 -23.19 14.52 30.23
N CYS A 478 -22.56 15.61 29.79
CA CYS A 478 -22.63 16.89 30.49
C CYS A 478 -22.78 18.06 29.53
N ASN A 479 -23.33 19.15 30.06
CA ASN A 479 -23.43 20.42 29.35
C ASN A 479 -22.15 21.27 29.47
N TRP A 480 -22.16 22.41 28.79
CA TRP A 480 -21.05 23.39 28.80
C TRP A 480 -20.82 24.08 30.15
N SER A 481 -21.78 24.01 31.07
CA SER A 481 -21.63 24.51 32.44
C SER A 481 -21.17 23.42 33.41
N ASN A 482 -20.72 22.28 32.88
CA ASN A 482 -20.17 21.17 33.66
C ASN A 482 -21.21 20.49 34.58
N GLN A 483 -22.49 20.60 34.24
CA GLN A 483 -23.58 19.90 34.90
C GLN A 483 -23.91 18.63 34.12
N CYS A 484 -24.27 17.57 34.83
CA CYS A 484 -24.68 16.34 34.20
C CYS A 484 -25.99 16.52 33.42
N THR A 485 -26.03 16.09 32.18
CA THR A 485 -27.24 16.09 31.34
C THR A 485 -27.82 14.68 31.14
N LYS A 486 -27.04 13.64 31.40
CA LYS A 486 -27.47 12.25 31.28
C LYS A 486 -26.74 11.35 32.28
N CYS A 487 -27.47 10.51 33.00
CA CYS A 487 -26.89 9.54 33.96
C CYS A 487 -26.54 8.20 33.29
N LYS A 488 -25.48 7.55 33.78
CA LYS A 488 -25.00 6.23 33.31
C LYS A 488 -25.94 5.11 33.71
N THR A 489 -26.40 5.13 34.97
CA THR A 489 -27.11 4.01 35.59
C THR A 489 -28.62 4.19 35.45
N TRP A 490 -29.30 3.11 35.06
CA TRP A 490 -30.77 3.04 35.08
C TRP A 490 -31.26 3.12 36.53
N GLY A 491 -32.14 4.08 36.85
CA GLY A 491 -32.55 4.39 38.22
C GLY A 491 -31.84 5.60 38.85
N MET A 492 -31.09 6.38 38.07
CA MET A 492 -30.60 7.70 38.46
C MET A 492 -31.21 8.78 37.56
N ARG A 493 -31.43 9.97 38.13
CA ARG A 493 -31.89 11.16 37.40
C ARG A 493 -30.95 12.34 37.67
N VAL A 494 -30.86 13.26 36.73
CA VAL A 494 -30.18 14.53 36.95
C VAL A 494 -31.01 15.36 37.92
N ASP A 495 -30.43 15.75 39.04
CA ASP A 495 -30.98 16.79 39.90
C ASP A 495 -30.67 18.16 39.25
N PRO A 496 -31.70 18.91 38.83
CA PRO A 496 -31.51 20.18 38.12
C PRO A 496 -30.90 21.28 39.00
N THR A 497 -30.96 21.13 40.33
CA THR A 497 -30.49 22.13 41.30
C THR A 497 -28.98 22.02 41.51
N ILE A 498 -28.47 20.80 41.62
CA ILE A 498 -27.05 20.54 41.88
C ILE A 498 -26.29 20.07 40.64
N GLY A 499 -26.98 19.76 39.53
CA GLY A 499 -26.38 19.33 38.28
C GLY A 499 -25.69 17.96 38.36
N LYS A 500 -26.13 17.08 39.27
CA LYS A 500 -25.57 15.73 39.50
C LYS A 500 -26.62 14.65 39.34
N CYS A 501 -26.18 13.44 39.02
CA CYS A 501 -26.97 12.22 39.03
C CYS A 501 -27.22 11.75 40.45
N VAL A 502 -28.48 11.79 40.85
CA VAL A 502 -28.95 11.28 42.13
C VAL A 502 -29.76 10.01 41.90
N ALA A 503 -29.70 9.08 42.87
CA ALA A 503 -30.58 7.92 42.87
C ALA A 503 -32.04 8.40 42.78
N GLN A 504 -32.79 7.81 41.87
CA GLN A 504 -34.22 8.03 41.75
C GLN A 504 -34.87 7.36 42.96
N THR A 505 -35.00 8.12 44.06
CA THR A 505 -35.70 7.65 45.26
C THR A 505 -37.11 7.20 44.84
N PRO A 506 -37.53 5.96 45.15
CA PRO A 506 -38.86 5.43 44.80
C PRO A 506 -40.04 6.23 45.34
N ASN A 507 -39.80 7.23 46.20
CA ASN A 507 -40.80 8.02 46.90
C ASN A 507 -41.11 9.38 46.26
N GLN A 508 -41.10 9.49 44.94
CA GLN A 508 -41.93 10.51 44.28
C GLN A 508 -43.14 9.83 43.65
N THR A 509 -44.02 9.48 44.57
CA THR A 509 -45.44 9.12 44.46
C THR A 509 -46.22 10.30 43.90
N PRO A 510 -46.91 10.10 42.77
CA PRO A 510 -48.28 10.64 42.74
C PRO A 510 -49.33 9.60 42.31
N CYS A 511 -48.95 8.62 41.49
CA CYS A 511 -49.92 7.68 40.92
C CYS A 511 -50.44 6.63 41.91
N THR A 512 -49.61 6.12 42.84
CA THR A 512 -50.06 5.14 43.85
C THR A 512 -50.80 5.80 45.02
N THR A 513 -50.64 7.11 45.20
CA THR A 513 -51.46 7.92 46.12
C THR A 513 -52.80 8.30 45.51
N SER A 514 -52.86 8.60 44.20
CA SER A 514 -54.12 8.85 43.49
C SER A 514 -54.89 7.58 43.17
N ASP A 515 -54.19 6.44 43.06
CA ASP A 515 -54.77 5.13 42.80
C ASP A 515 -54.04 4.05 43.61
N PRO A 516 -54.58 3.65 44.78
CA PRO A 516 -53.94 2.66 45.65
C PRO A 516 -53.83 1.26 45.00
N ASN A 517 -54.53 1.01 43.90
CA ASN A 517 -54.47 -0.23 43.15
C ASN A 517 -53.44 -0.19 42.01
N CYS A 518 -52.73 0.92 41.80
CA CYS A 518 -51.66 0.98 40.82
C CYS A 518 -50.37 0.30 41.32
N ALA A 519 -49.76 -0.53 40.48
CA ALA A 519 -48.49 -1.22 40.73
C ALA A 519 -47.29 -0.53 40.05
N ARG A 520 -47.51 0.14 38.90
CA ARG A 520 -46.42 0.81 38.15
C ARG A 520 -46.96 1.97 37.31
N CYS A 521 -46.16 3.03 37.19
CA CYS A 521 -46.59 4.28 36.56
C CYS A 521 -45.64 4.73 35.44
N ASN A 522 -46.15 5.51 34.50
CA ASN A 522 -45.34 6.16 33.46
C ASN A 522 -44.79 7.52 33.93
N TRP A 523 -43.99 8.14 33.05
CA TRP A 523 -43.41 9.46 33.27
C TRP A 523 -44.42 10.61 33.38
N ASN A 524 -45.69 10.39 33.00
CA ASN A 524 -46.79 11.35 33.11
C ASN A 524 -47.68 11.09 34.34
N ASN A 525 -47.22 10.30 35.31
CA ASN A 525 -47.97 9.95 36.53
C ASN A 525 -49.28 9.17 36.28
N GLN A 526 -49.40 8.49 35.15
CA GLN A 526 -50.53 7.61 34.85
C GLN A 526 -50.18 6.18 35.21
N CYS A 527 -51.17 5.41 35.67
CA CYS A 527 -50.95 4.01 35.95
C CYS A 527 -50.76 3.23 34.63
N MET A 528 -49.68 2.45 34.54
CA MET A 528 -49.43 1.54 33.42
C MET A 528 -49.70 0.08 33.78
N GLN A 529 -49.66 -0.25 35.07
CA GLN A 529 -49.84 -1.62 35.52
C GLN A 529 -50.57 -1.61 36.86
N CYS A 530 -51.66 -2.37 36.95
CA CYS A 530 -52.46 -2.48 38.15
C CYS A 530 -52.03 -3.67 39.02
N LYS A 531 -52.31 -3.60 40.32
CA LYS A 531 -52.14 -4.71 41.27
C LYS A 531 -53.10 -5.86 40.90
N TRP A 532 -52.72 -7.07 41.27
CA TRP A 532 -53.51 -8.27 40.99
C TRP A 532 -54.94 -8.14 41.55
N GLY A 533 -55.94 -8.59 40.77
CA GLY A 533 -57.36 -8.41 41.09
C GLY A 533 -58.01 -7.14 40.53
N THR A 534 -57.23 -6.26 39.90
CA THR A 534 -57.72 -5.03 39.24
C THR A 534 -57.29 -5.00 37.76
N TYR A 535 -57.89 -4.12 36.95
CA TYR A 535 -57.49 -3.89 35.57
C TYR A 535 -57.47 -2.38 35.27
N LEU A 536 -56.69 -1.99 34.26
CA LEU A 536 -56.53 -0.61 33.87
C LEU A 536 -57.70 -0.19 32.97
N ASP A 537 -58.47 0.81 33.37
CA ASP A 537 -59.55 1.37 32.55
C ASP A 537 -59.03 2.35 31.48
N ALA A 538 -59.93 2.83 30.63
CA ALA A 538 -59.61 3.79 29.58
C ALA A 538 -59.08 5.14 30.13
N SER A 539 -59.46 5.48 31.37
CA SER A 539 -59.01 6.67 32.09
C SER A 539 -57.66 6.49 32.81
N LYS A 540 -57.00 5.34 32.62
CA LYS A 540 -55.73 4.97 33.25
C LYS A 540 -55.80 4.84 34.78
N LYS A 541 -56.96 4.43 35.31
CA LYS A 541 -57.19 4.05 36.70
C LYS A 541 -57.38 2.53 36.84
N CYS A 542 -56.97 1.99 37.98
CA CYS A 542 -57.07 0.58 38.33
C CYS A 542 -58.37 0.29 39.04
N VAL A 543 -59.30 -0.30 38.31
CA VAL A 543 -60.62 -0.67 38.81
C VAL A 543 -60.68 -2.15 39.16
N ALA A 544 -61.42 -2.50 40.22
CA ALA A 544 -61.60 -3.89 40.63
C ALA A 544 -62.27 -4.71 39.52
N ARG A 545 -61.80 -5.95 39.32
CA ARG A 545 -62.54 -6.92 38.50
C ARG A 545 -63.80 -7.33 39.26
N ASN A 546 -64.91 -6.65 39.01
CA ASN A 546 -66.20 -7.13 39.48
C ASN A 546 -66.58 -8.38 38.67
N ASN A 547 -66.52 -9.54 39.32
CA ASN A 547 -66.85 -10.85 38.73
C ASN A 547 -68.31 -10.97 38.23
N ASN A 548 -69.15 -9.95 38.41
CA ASN A 548 -70.58 -9.99 38.07
C ASN A 548 -70.99 -9.15 36.85
N ALA A 549 -70.05 -8.48 36.16
CA ALA A 549 -70.41 -7.65 34.99
C ALA A 549 -70.38 -8.40 33.64
N CYS A 550 -69.94 -9.66 33.60
CA CYS A 550 -69.90 -10.48 32.37
C CYS A 550 -71.18 -11.29 32.11
N LEU A 551 -72.36 -10.76 32.45
CA LEU A 551 -73.64 -11.43 32.14
C LEU A 551 -74.69 -10.57 31.44
N ALA A 552 -74.37 -9.33 31.03
CA ALA A 552 -75.32 -8.54 30.24
C ALA A 552 -74.63 -7.84 29.08
N THR A 553 -74.74 -8.49 27.92
CA THR A 553 -74.66 -7.95 26.55
C THR A 553 -73.29 -7.47 26.00
N VAL A 554 -73.04 -7.91 24.76
CA VAL A 554 -72.08 -7.41 23.75
C VAL A 554 -70.68 -8.07 23.67
N ALA A 555 -70.64 -9.18 22.91
CA ALA A 555 -69.71 -9.59 21.84
C ALA A 555 -68.20 -9.20 21.76
N ASN A 556 -67.60 -8.41 22.66
CA ASN A 556 -66.22 -7.91 22.48
C ASN A 556 -65.26 -8.24 23.64
N CYS A 557 -65.36 -9.42 24.24
CA CYS A 557 -64.27 -9.97 25.04
C CYS A 557 -63.39 -10.88 24.17
N GLN A 558 -62.62 -10.30 23.25
CA GLN A 558 -61.47 -11.00 22.67
C GLN A 558 -60.29 -10.88 23.63
N ALA A 559 -59.66 -12.03 23.85
CA ALA A 559 -58.54 -12.26 24.76
C ALA A 559 -57.41 -11.24 24.58
N TRP A 560 -56.98 -10.67 25.70
CA TRP A 560 -55.68 -10.03 25.91
C TRP A 560 -55.01 -10.70 27.11
#